data_AF-A0A7Y5LCZ9-F1
#
_entry.id   AF-A0A7Y5LCZ9-F1
#
_cell.length_a   1.000
_cell.length_b   1.000
_cell.length_c   1.000
_cell.angle_alpha   90.00
_cell.angle_beta   90.00
_cell.angle_gamma   90.00
#
_symmetry.space_group_name_H-M   'P 1'
#
loop_
_entity.id
_entity.type
_entity.pdbx_description
1 polymer ?
#
loop_
_entity_poly.entity_id
_entity_poly.type
_entity_poly.pdbx_seq_one_letter_code
_entity_poly.pdbx_strand_id
1 'polypeptide(L)'
;MTTLSEVTLQEFQSKLTDGHVKTMQIIQAALGIGVMAFLCIVIFLYSAQSDYDQRMADQNLDLIKILTLIHVLMAATLYYGSTFIYNLQFTENKLREAVAKTFKDEKGLPITDPVSKCIVIIRTAMILRLAMLEASAIFGIVICLLAVTNGVMHHYPEYWLNLITAALFLSLVVMLFPNRERIEGIFVNKVAQGNTVQ
;
A
#
# COMPACT_ATOMS: atom_id res chain seq x y z
N MET A 1 1.47 33.61 -7.95
CA MET A 1 1.22 32.20 -8.29
C MET A 1 0.34 31.64 -7.20
N THR A 2 -0.82 31.10 -7.55
CA THR A 2 -1.76 30.50 -6.61
C THR A 2 -1.06 29.34 -5.90
N THR A 3 -0.95 29.38 -4.58
CA THR A 3 -0.41 28.26 -3.81
C THR A 3 -1.44 27.12 -3.78
N LEU A 4 -1.02 25.85 -3.64
CA LEU A 4 -1.96 24.72 -3.55
C LEU A 4 -2.94 24.86 -2.37
N SER A 5 -2.56 25.64 -1.37
CA SER A 5 -3.35 25.87 -0.16
C SER A 5 -4.37 27.00 -0.30
N GLU A 6 -4.36 27.77 -1.39
CA GLU A 6 -5.44 28.70 -1.75
C GLU A 6 -6.65 28.00 -2.37
N VAL A 7 -6.50 26.72 -2.75
CA VAL A 7 -7.59 25.92 -3.32
C VAL A 7 -8.67 25.73 -2.26
N THR A 8 -9.90 26.15 -2.57
CA THR A 8 -11.04 25.95 -1.68
C THR A 8 -11.59 24.52 -1.78
N LEU A 9 -12.28 24.06 -0.73
CA LEU A 9 -12.98 22.77 -0.77
C LEU A 9 -14.01 22.72 -1.91
N GLN A 10 -14.71 23.82 -2.17
CA GLN A 10 -15.72 23.89 -3.23
C GLN A 10 -15.08 23.74 -4.63
N GLU A 11 -13.96 24.41 -4.88
CA GLU A 11 -13.18 24.24 -6.11
C GLU A 11 -12.69 22.80 -6.25
N PHE A 12 -12.15 22.21 -5.16
CA PHE A 12 -11.72 20.82 -5.14
C PHE A 12 -12.87 19.85 -5.48
N GLN A 13 -14.02 19.99 -4.83
CA GLN A 13 -15.20 19.15 -5.03
C GLN A 13 -15.75 19.23 -6.47
N SER A 14 -15.73 20.43 -7.06
CA SER A 14 -16.22 20.66 -8.43
C SER A 14 -15.35 20.00 -9.51
N LYS A 15 -14.05 19.78 -9.23
CA LYS A 15 -13.09 19.16 -10.14
C LYS A 15 -12.79 17.70 -9.83
N LEU A 16 -13.13 17.24 -8.63
CA LEU A 16 -13.03 15.84 -8.28
C LEU A 16 -14.10 15.06 -9.06
N THR A 17 -13.72 14.49 -10.20
CA THR A 17 -14.60 13.65 -11.02
C THR A 17 -14.64 12.21 -10.51
N ASP A 18 -15.69 11.48 -10.87
CA ASP A 18 -15.80 10.04 -10.59
C ASP A 18 -14.68 9.24 -11.26
N GLY A 19 -14.13 9.73 -12.38
CA GLY A 19 -12.98 9.14 -13.05
C GLY A 19 -11.77 9.08 -12.12
N HIS A 20 -11.47 10.17 -11.40
CA HIS A 20 -10.37 10.20 -10.44
C HIS A 20 -10.55 9.16 -9.32
N VAL A 21 -11.77 9.08 -8.75
CA VAL A 21 -12.08 8.13 -7.68
C VAL A 21 -11.94 6.69 -8.19
N LYS A 22 -12.53 6.38 -9.36
CA LYS A 22 -12.44 5.06 -9.97
C LYS A 22 -11.01 4.65 -10.27
N THR A 23 -10.16 5.56 -10.76
CA THR A 23 -8.74 5.27 -10.98
C THR A 23 -8.05 4.86 -9.68
N MET A 24 -8.31 5.54 -8.56
CA MET A 24 -7.75 5.15 -7.26
C MET A 24 -8.30 3.79 -6.79
N GLN A 25 -9.59 3.54 -6.99
CA GLN A 25 -10.26 2.27 -6.63
C GLN A 25 -9.66 1.10 -7.43
N ILE A 26 -9.46 1.26 -8.73
CA ILE A 26 -8.87 0.24 -9.61
C ILE A 26 -7.45 -0.11 -9.14
N ILE A 27 -6.62 0.91 -8.87
CA ILE A 27 -5.24 0.67 -8.42
C ILE A 27 -5.24 -0.07 -7.08
N GLN A 28 -6.01 0.39 -6.10
CA GLN A 28 -6.07 -0.24 -4.78
C GLN A 28 -6.67 -1.66 -4.82
N ALA A 29 -7.68 -1.89 -5.66
CA ALA A 29 -8.24 -3.21 -5.88
C ALA A 29 -7.22 -4.15 -6.55
N ALA A 30 -6.46 -3.66 -7.53
CA ALA A 30 -5.42 -4.45 -8.21
C ALA A 30 -4.34 -4.94 -7.23
N LEU A 31 -3.86 -4.05 -6.34
CA LEU A 31 -2.89 -4.43 -5.29
C LEU A 31 -3.48 -5.49 -4.34
N GLY A 32 -4.74 -5.32 -3.91
CA GLY A 32 -5.44 -6.29 -3.07
C GLY A 32 -5.64 -7.65 -3.74
N ILE A 33 -6.06 -7.65 -5.02
CA ILE A 33 -6.25 -8.87 -5.82
C ILE A 33 -4.93 -9.63 -6.00
N GLY A 34 -3.82 -8.92 -6.21
CA GLY A 34 -2.50 -9.52 -6.30
C GLY A 34 -2.15 -10.35 -5.06
N VAL A 35 -2.27 -9.74 -3.87
CA VAL A 35 -2.03 -10.42 -2.58
C VAL A 35 -2.98 -11.61 -2.39
N MET A 36 -4.27 -11.45 -2.71
CA MET A 36 -5.25 -12.55 -2.63
C MET A 36 -4.90 -13.72 -3.56
N ALA A 37 -4.51 -13.45 -4.79
CA ALA A 37 -4.16 -14.48 -5.77
C ALA A 37 -2.95 -15.31 -5.31
N PHE A 38 -1.90 -14.64 -4.81
CA PHE A 38 -0.73 -15.32 -4.24
C PHE A 38 -1.09 -16.16 -3.01
N LEU A 39 -1.97 -15.66 -2.13
CA LEU A 39 -2.45 -16.42 -0.98
C LEU A 39 -3.22 -17.68 -1.40
N CYS A 40 -4.12 -17.57 -2.39
CA CYS A 40 -4.83 -18.72 -2.94
C CYS A 40 -3.89 -19.78 -3.50
N ILE A 41 -2.81 -19.38 -4.19
CA ILE A 41 -1.78 -20.29 -4.69
C ILE A 41 -1.10 -21.04 -3.54
N VAL A 42 -0.70 -20.35 -2.47
CA VAL A 42 -0.07 -20.98 -1.30
C VAL A 42 -1.00 -22.00 -0.64
N ILE A 43 -2.27 -21.65 -0.44
CA ILE A 43 -3.28 -22.55 0.14
C ILE A 43 -3.50 -23.77 -0.76
N PHE A 44 -3.60 -23.57 -2.07
CA PHE A 44 -3.75 -24.66 -3.04
C PHE A 44 -2.54 -25.60 -3.04
N LEU A 45 -1.31 -25.06 -3.03
CA LEU A 45 -0.10 -25.88 -2.99
C LEU A 45 0.02 -26.67 -1.68
N TYR A 46 -0.39 -26.08 -0.56
CA TYR A 46 -0.45 -26.77 0.72
C TYR A 46 -1.43 -27.94 0.69
N SER A 47 -2.62 -27.76 0.10
CA SER A 47 -3.63 -28.83 0.05
C SER A 47 -3.34 -29.91 -1.00
N ALA A 48 -2.61 -29.58 -2.06
CA ALA A 48 -2.26 -30.51 -3.14
C ALA A 48 -1.07 -31.44 -2.79
N GLN A 49 -0.34 -31.16 -1.71
CA GLN A 49 0.81 -31.95 -1.31
C GLN A 49 0.42 -33.09 -0.38
N SER A 50 0.83 -34.31 -0.72
CA SER A 50 0.69 -35.51 0.11
C SER A 50 2.08 -36.01 0.52
N ASP A 51 2.23 -36.32 1.81
CA ASP A 51 3.42 -36.90 2.47
C ASP A 51 4.74 -36.12 2.30
N TYR A 52 5.19 -35.49 3.39
CA TYR A 52 6.51 -34.87 3.48
C TYR A 52 7.49 -35.70 4.29
N ASP A 53 8.72 -35.79 3.79
CA ASP A 53 9.85 -36.29 4.58
C ASP A 53 10.24 -35.25 5.64
N GLN A 54 10.06 -35.61 6.91
CA GLN A 54 10.44 -34.78 8.06
C GLN A 54 11.91 -34.33 7.98
N ARG A 55 12.81 -35.13 7.39
CA ARG A 55 14.22 -34.75 7.25
C ARG A 55 14.41 -33.53 6.36
N MET A 56 13.61 -33.38 5.30
CA MET A 56 13.66 -32.20 4.44
C MET A 56 13.12 -30.96 5.17
N ALA A 57 12.07 -31.12 5.98
CA ALA A 57 11.54 -30.03 6.79
C ALA A 57 12.58 -29.51 7.80
N ASP A 58 13.25 -30.41 8.51
CA ASP A 58 14.28 -30.05 9.51
C ASP A 58 15.46 -29.30 8.89
N GLN A 59 15.91 -29.71 7.70
CA GLN A 59 17.01 -29.04 6.97
C GLN A 59 16.66 -27.61 6.55
N ASN A 60 15.39 -27.34 6.22
CA ASN A 60 14.95 -26.03 5.74
C ASN A 60 14.43 -25.12 6.86
N LEU A 61 14.26 -25.66 8.07
CA LEU A 61 13.69 -24.95 9.21
C LEU A 61 14.46 -23.68 9.55
N ASP A 62 15.79 -23.73 9.59
CA ASP A 62 16.62 -22.59 9.96
C ASP A 62 16.54 -21.45 8.94
N LEU A 63 16.42 -21.78 7.65
CA LEU A 63 16.16 -20.78 6.61
C LEU A 63 14.83 -20.07 6.85
N ILE A 64 13.75 -20.82 7.09
CA ILE A 64 12.42 -20.24 7.34
C ILE A 64 12.40 -19.39 8.61
N LYS A 65 13.12 -19.79 9.66
CA LYS A 65 13.32 -18.98 10.87
C LYS A 65 13.98 -17.64 10.57
N ILE A 66 15.11 -17.67 9.85
CA ILE A 66 15.85 -16.45 9.48
C ILE A 66 14.97 -15.53 8.63
N LEU A 67 14.28 -16.08 7.63
CA LEU A 67 13.36 -15.30 6.78
C LEU A 67 12.21 -14.69 7.58
N THR A 68 11.64 -15.45 8.53
CA THR A 68 10.57 -14.96 9.42
C THR A 68 11.08 -13.79 10.28
N LEU A 69 12.29 -13.88 10.83
CA LEU A 69 12.90 -12.78 11.59
C LEU A 69 13.10 -11.53 10.72
N ILE A 70 13.64 -11.70 9.52
CA ILE A 70 13.80 -10.62 8.53
C ILE A 70 12.45 -10.00 8.20
N HIS A 71 11.42 -10.82 8.00
CA HIS A 71 10.07 -10.36 7.70
C HIS A 71 9.51 -9.48 8.81
N VAL A 72 9.66 -9.86 10.08
CA VAL A 72 9.18 -9.04 11.21
C VAL A 72 9.86 -7.66 11.22
N LEU A 73 11.18 -7.62 11.06
CA LEU A 73 11.93 -6.35 11.02
C LEU A 73 11.54 -5.50 9.80
N MET A 74 11.37 -6.14 8.65
CA MET A 74 10.96 -5.48 7.42
C MET A 74 9.53 -4.95 7.51
N ALA A 75 8.60 -5.72 8.08
CA ALA A 75 7.21 -5.34 8.29
C ALA A 75 7.10 -4.12 9.19
N ALA A 76 7.81 -4.10 10.31
CA ALA A 76 7.87 -2.94 11.20
C ALA A 76 8.43 -1.72 10.47
N THR A 77 9.57 -1.86 9.78
CA THR A 77 10.20 -0.77 9.04
C THR A 77 9.30 -0.20 7.95
N LEU A 78 8.64 -1.06 7.16
CA LEU A 78 7.72 -0.64 6.10
C LEU A 78 6.43 -0.04 6.66
N TYR A 79 5.93 -0.53 7.80
CA TYR A 79 4.75 0.04 8.45
C TYR A 79 5.00 1.49 8.91
N TYR A 80 6.07 1.72 9.68
CA TYR A 80 6.43 3.07 10.11
C TYR A 80 6.87 3.95 8.94
N GLY A 81 7.69 3.40 8.04
CA GLY A 81 8.17 4.07 6.84
C GLY A 81 7.03 4.52 5.92
N SER A 82 6.00 3.69 5.74
CA SER A 82 4.84 4.04 4.91
C SER A 82 4.05 5.22 5.49
N THR A 83 3.92 5.28 6.82
CA THR A 83 3.25 6.39 7.51
C THR A 83 4.08 7.66 7.42
N PHE A 84 5.40 7.55 7.61
CA PHE A 84 6.32 8.66 7.47
C PHE A 84 6.32 9.24 6.06
N ILE A 85 6.51 8.40 5.03
CA ILE A 85 6.53 8.80 3.62
C ILE A 85 5.17 9.38 3.21
N TYR A 86 4.06 8.79 3.65
CA TYR A 86 2.72 9.33 3.41
C TYR A 86 2.59 10.76 3.92
N ASN A 87 2.99 11.03 5.17
CA ASN A 87 2.94 12.38 5.74
C ASN A 87 3.94 13.34 5.07
N LEU A 88 5.10 12.84 4.62
CA LEU A 88 6.11 13.63 3.92
C LEU A 88 5.55 14.26 2.64
N GLN A 89 4.67 13.56 1.92
CA GLN A 89 4.04 14.07 0.69
C GLN A 89 3.18 15.33 0.91
N PHE A 90 2.75 15.57 2.15
CA PHE A 90 1.89 16.70 2.52
C PHE A 90 2.66 17.80 3.28
N THR A 91 3.99 17.74 3.31
CA THR A 91 4.81 18.83 3.87
C THR A 91 4.75 20.07 2.99
N GLU A 92 4.81 21.26 3.60
CA GLU A 92 4.74 22.54 2.88
C GLU A 92 5.76 22.62 1.73
N ASN A 93 7.00 22.17 1.99
CA ASN A 93 8.05 22.13 0.98
C ASN A 93 7.66 21.26 -0.23
N LYS A 94 7.05 20.09 0.00
CA LYS A 94 6.61 19.20 -1.08
C LYS A 94 5.40 19.75 -1.84
N LEU A 95 4.47 20.40 -1.14
CA LEU A 95 3.33 21.07 -1.78
C LEU A 95 3.80 22.24 -2.66
N ARG A 96 4.75 23.07 -2.17
CA ARG A 96 5.38 24.15 -2.95
C ARG A 96 6.14 23.61 -4.16
N GLU A 97 6.92 22.54 -4.00
CA GLU A 97 7.61 21.85 -5.10
C GLU A 97 6.62 21.34 -6.15
N ALA A 98 5.47 20.81 -5.72
CA ALA A 98 4.43 20.35 -6.62
C ALA A 98 3.75 21.49 -7.40
N VAL A 99 3.61 22.70 -6.85
CA VAL A 99 3.17 23.88 -7.61
C VAL A 99 4.12 24.13 -8.79
N ALA A 100 5.43 24.08 -8.55
CA ALA A 100 6.45 24.35 -9.55
C ALA A 100 6.60 23.23 -10.58
N LYS A 101 6.33 21.97 -10.19
CA LYS A 101 6.46 20.81 -11.07
C LYS A 101 5.34 20.75 -12.11
N THR A 102 5.71 20.46 -13.36
CA THR A 102 4.75 20.15 -14.43
C THR A 102 4.36 18.68 -14.33
N PHE A 103 3.13 18.43 -13.89
CA PHE A 103 2.52 17.10 -13.98
C PHE A 103 1.92 16.91 -15.36
N LYS A 104 1.74 15.66 -15.79
CA LYS A 104 1.02 15.32 -17.01
C LYS A 104 -0.24 14.53 -16.67
N ASP A 105 -1.31 14.77 -17.41
CA ASP A 105 -2.55 14.00 -17.32
C ASP A 105 -2.41 12.64 -18.02
N GLU A 106 -3.51 11.89 -18.08
CA GLU A 106 -3.57 10.57 -18.73
C GLU A 106 -3.31 10.64 -20.25
N LYS A 107 -3.46 11.82 -20.87
CA LYS A 107 -3.18 12.08 -22.29
C LYS A 107 -1.76 12.63 -22.50
N GLY A 108 -0.97 12.76 -21.44
CA GLY A 108 0.38 13.34 -21.49
C GLY A 108 0.41 14.87 -21.57
N LEU A 109 -0.73 15.55 -21.41
CA LEU A 109 -0.85 17.01 -21.44
C LEU A 109 -0.47 17.61 -20.09
N PRO A 110 0.20 18.78 -20.06
CA PRO A 110 0.60 19.42 -18.82
C PRO A 110 -0.62 19.82 -17.98
N ILE A 111 -0.63 19.41 -16.70
CA ILE A 111 -1.62 19.82 -15.71
C ILE A 111 -1.17 21.16 -15.14
N THR A 112 -1.94 22.21 -15.44
CA THR A 112 -1.66 23.58 -14.99
C THR A 112 -2.53 23.98 -13.81
N ASP A 113 -3.70 23.37 -13.61
CA ASP A 113 -4.62 23.76 -12.55
C ASP A 113 -4.18 23.21 -11.17
N PRO A 114 -4.18 24.04 -10.12
CA PRO A 114 -3.78 23.62 -8.77
C PRO A 114 -4.60 22.45 -8.21
N VAL A 115 -5.90 22.39 -8.52
CA VAL A 115 -6.81 21.36 -7.99
C VAL A 115 -6.40 19.96 -8.47
N SER A 116 -6.15 19.80 -9.77
CA SER A 116 -5.72 18.52 -10.32
C SER A 116 -4.35 18.11 -9.80
N LYS A 117 -3.45 19.06 -9.52
CA LYS A 117 -2.18 18.77 -8.84
C LYS A 117 -2.41 18.22 -7.43
N CYS A 118 -3.33 18.79 -6.64
CA CYS A 118 -3.71 18.26 -5.32
C CYS A 118 -4.22 16.81 -5.42
N ILE A 119 -5.08 16.51 -6.39
CA ILE A 119 -5.62 15.16 -6.63
C ILE A 119 -4.47 14.18 -6.94
N VAL A 120 -3.50 14.58 -7.78
CA VAL A 120 -2.33 13.75 -8.12
C VAL A 120 -1.46 13.48 -6.88
N ILE A 121 -1.24 14.47 -6.01
CA ILE A 121 -0.46 14.30 -4.78
C ILE A 121 -1.16 13.33 -3.83
N ILE A 122 -2.46 13.52 -3.57
CA ILE A 122 -3.26 12.64 -2.70
C ILE A 122 -3.19 11.20 -3.23
N ARG A 123 -3.45 11.02 -4.53
CA ARG A 123 -3.36 9.71 -5.19
C ARG A 123 -1.98 9.07 -5.00
N THR A 124 -0.92 9.83 -5.27
CA THR A 124 0.46 9.34 -5.18
C THR A 124 0.80 8.93 -3.75
N ALA A 125 0.43 9.74 -2.75
CA ALA A 125 0.66 9.41 -1.35
C ALA A 125 -0.05 8.12 -0.94
N MET A 126 -1.31 7.94 -1.35
CA MET A 126 -2.08 6.71 -1.09
C MET A 126 -1.42 5.47 -1.73
N ILE A 127 -1.02 5.57 -2.99
CA ILE A 127 -0.36 4.48 -3.72
C ILE A 127 0.96 4.11 -3.06
N LEU A 128 1.82 5.09 -2.75
CA LEU A 128 3.11 4.84 -2.10
C LEU A 128 2.93 4.13 -0.76
N ARG A 129 1.97 4.58 0.05
CA ARG A 129 1.67 3.95 1.34
C ARG A 129 1.26 2.48 1.16
N LEU A 130 0.33 2.21 0.24
CA LEU A 130 -0.16 0.86 0.00
C LEU A 130 0.92 -0.05 -0.59
N ALA A 131 1.72 0.42 -1.55
CA ALA A 131 2.79 -0.37 -2.16
C ALA A 131 3.85 -0.82 -1.14
N MET A 132 4.18 0.02 -0.16
CA MET A 132 5.11 -0.36 0.91
C MET A 132 4.53 -1.46 1.82
N LEU A 133 3.25 -1.38 2.15
CA LEU A 133 2.59 -2.39 2.98
C LEU A 133 2.37 -3.70 2.20
N GLU A 134 2.06 -3.60 0.91
CA GLU A 134 1.97 -4.74 -0.01
C GLU A 134 3.29 -5.51 -0.09
N ALA A 135 4.43 -4.81 -0.16
CA ALA A 135 5.74 -5.46 -0.19
C ALA A 135 5.97 -6.37 1.04
N SER A 136 5.54 -5.92 2.23
CA SER A 136 5.59 -6.76 3.43
C SER A 136 4.62 -7.95 3.36
N ALA A 137 3.40 -7.73 2.88
CA ALA A 137 2.40 -8.77 2.74
C ALA A 137 2.85 -9.88 1.77
N ILE A 138 3.34 -9.50 0.59
CA ILE A 138 3.86 -10.44 -0.42
C ILE A 138 5.07 -11.20 0.12
N PHE A 139 5.99 -10.53 0.82
CA PHE A 139 7.14 -11.22 1.41
C PHE A 139 6.72 -12.29 2.44
N GLY A 140 5.75 -11.97 3.30
CA GLY A 140 5.17 -12.95 4.23
C GLY A 140 4.54 -14.15 3.51
N ILE A 141 3.79 -13.91 2.43
CA ILE A 141 3.22 -14.98 1.59
C ILE A 141 4.31 -15.82 0.92
N VAL A 142 5.40 -15.19 0.44
CA VAL A 142 6.53 -15.92 -0.16
C VAL A 142 7.23 -16.81 0.88
N ILE A 143 7.36 -16.37 2.13
CA ILE A 143 7.87 -17.24 3.19
C ILE A 143 6.94 -18.43 3.42
N CYS A 144 5.62 -18.21 3.47
CA CYS A 144 4.66 -19.30 3.56
C CYS A 144 4.74 -20.25 2.36
N LEU A 145 4.90 -19.72 1.15
CA LEU A 145 5.12 -20.52 -0.07
C LEU A 145 6.35 -21.43 0.09
N LEU A 146 7.49 -20.86 0.49
CA LEU A 146 8.72 -21.62 0.70
C LEU A 146 8.57 -22.67 1.81
N ALA A 147 7.92 -22.32 2.93
CA ALA A 147 7.69 -23.24 4.03
C ALA A 147 6.75 -24.38 3.63
N VAL A 148 5.74 -24.11 2.79
CA VAL A 148 4.86 -25.13 2.21
C VAL A 148 5.64 -26.04 1.28
N THR A 149 6.38 -25.51 0.31
CA THR A 149 7.11 -26.31 -0.71
C THR A 149 8.25 -27.14 -0.14
N ASN A 150 8.76 -26.81 1.05
CA ASN A 150 9.81 -27.56 1.74
C ASN A 150 9.26 -28.44 2.87
N GLY A 151 7.93 -28.57 3.01
CA GLY A 151 7.31 -29.40 4.04
C GLY A 151 7.36 -28.84 5.46
N VAL A 152 8.06 -27.73 5.67
CA VAL A 152 8.22 -27.08 6.98
C VAL A 152 6.86 -26.74 7.59
N MET A 153 5.92 -26.22 6.80
CA MET A 153 4.60 -25.80 7.27
C MET A 153 3.74 -26.95 7.83
N HIS A 154 3.97 -28.19 7.39
CA HIS A 154 3.22 -29.36 7.86
C HIS A 154 3.65 -29.77 9.29
N HIS A 155 4.95 -29.67 9.59
CA HIS A 155 5.49 -30.02 10.90
C HIS A 155 5.51 -28.83 11.87
N TYR A 156 5.60 -27.61 11.35
CA TYR A 156 5.70 -26.35 12.11
C TYR A 156 4.62 -25.35 11.65
N PRO A 157 3.34 -25.56 12.05
CA PRO A 157 2.22 -24.75 11.59
C PRO A 157 2.28 -23.28 12.06
N GLU A 158 3.11 -22.95 13.04
CA GLU A 158 3.30 -21.58 13.52
C GLU A 158 3.81 -20.62 12.43
N TYR A 159 4.45 -21.11 11.36
CA TYR A 159 4.91 -20.25 10.27
C TYR A 159 3.77 -19.66 9.42
N TRP A 160 2.52 -20.12 9.60
CA TRP A 160 1.33 -19.43 9.09
C TRP A 160 1.19 -18.01 9.65
N LEU A 161 1.83 -17.69 10.79
CA LEU A 161 1.85 -16.33 11.35
C LEU A 161 2.48 -15.31 10.38
N ASN A 162 3.30 -15.74 9.42
CA ASN A 162 3.79 -14.86 8.36
C ASN A 162 2.68 -14.30 7.45
N LEU A 163 1.47 -14.88 7.47
CA LEU A 163 0.31 -14.33 6.77
C LEU A 163 -0.35 -13.13 7.48
N ILE A 164 0.03 -12.81 8.73
CA ILE A 164 -0.58 -11.69 9.46
C ILE A 164 -0.42 -10.38 8.69
N THR A 165 0.73 -10.13 8.05
CA THR A 165 0.96 -8.91 7.26
C THR A 165 0.05 -8.85 6.03
N ALA A 166 -0.22 -9.98 5.38
CA ALA A 166 -1.20 -10.05 4.28
C ALA A 166 -2.63 -9.80 4.77
N ALA A 167 -3.04 -10.40 5.88
CA ALA A 167 -4.37 -10.17 6.46
C ALA A 167 -4.57 -8.69 6.87
N LEU A 168 -3.56 -8.08 7.50
CA LEU A 168 -3.57 -6.66 7.85
C LEU A 168 -3.63 -5.77 6.60
N PHE A 169 -2.82 -6.07 5.58
CA PHE A 169 -2.85 -5.32 4.32
C PHE A 169 -4.23 -5.38 3.65
N LEU A 170 -4.82 -6.57 3.51
CA LEU A 170 -6.15 -6.74 2.91
C LEU A 170 -7.23 -6.01 3.73
N SER A 171 -7.14 -6.07 5.06
CA SER A 171 -8.02 -5.31 5.94
C SER A 171 -7.89 -3.81 5.69
N LEU A 172 -6.66 -3.29 5.54
CA LEU A 172 -6.41 -1.89 5.20
C LEU A 172 -6.91 -1.53 3.80
N VAL A 173 -6.79 -2.42 2.81
CA VAL A 173 -7.33 -2.19 1.45
C VAL A 173 -8.84 -1.98 1.49
N VAL A 174 -9.57 -2.77 2.28
CA VAL A 174 -11.02 -2.63 2.48
C VAL A 174 -11.34 -1.38 3.31
N MET A 175 -10.68 -1.23 4.47
CA MET A 175 -10.94 -0.12 5.39
C MET A 175 -10.61 1.23 4.77
N LEU A 176 -9.55 1.32 3.96
CA LEU A 176 -9.06 2.53 3.29
C LEU A 176 -9.52 2.62 1.84
N PHE A 177 -10.52 1.83 1.42
CA PHE A 177 -11.03 1.87 0.06
C PHE A 177 -11.41 3.32 -0.34
N PRO A 178 -10.97 3.82 -1.51
CA PRO A 178 -11.13 5.22 -1.83
C PRO A 178 -12.59 5.50 -2.20
N ASN A 179 -13.17 6.48 -1.52
CA ASN A 179 -14.45 7.11 -1.85
C ASN A 179 -14.27 8.63 -1.87
N ARG A 180 -15.28 9.33 -2.37
CA ARG A 180 -15.25 10.79 -2.54
C ARG A 180 -15.02 11.48 -1.19
N GLU A 181 -15.77 11.10 -0.17
CA GLU A 181 -15.75 11.70 1.17
C GLU A 181 -14.37 11.58 1.82
N ARG A 182 -13.71 10.44 1.65
CA ARG A 182 -12.37 10.20 2.20
C ARG A 182 -11.30 11.01 1.49
N ILE A 183 -11.38 11.14 0.16
CA ILE A 183 -10.46 11.97 -0.62
C ILE A 183 -10.61 13.43 -0.22
N GLU A 184 -11.84 13.91 -0.08
CA GLU A 184 -12.14 15.26 0.42
C GLU A 184 -11.62 15.46 1.86
N GLY A 185 -11.81 14.46 2.73
CA GLY A 185 -11.27 14.48 4.09
C GLY A 185 -9.74 14.56 4.13
N ILE A 186 -9.04 13.87 3.24
CA ILE A 186 -7.57 13.99 3.11
C ILE A 186 -7.21 15.41 2.66
N PHE A 187 -7.90 15.96 1.67
CA PHE A 187 -7.66 17.32 1.19
C PHE A 187 -7.81 18.35 2.34
N VAL A 188 -8.91 18.31 3.09
CA VAL A 188 -9.15 19.24 4.21
C VAL A 188 -8.07 19.10 5.29
N ASN A 189 -7.79 17.87 5.73
CA ASN A 189 -6.91 17.62 6.88
C ASN A 189 -5.41 17.73 6.57
N LYS A 190 -5.00 17.52 5.32
CA LYS A 190 -3.58 17.43 4.94
C LYS A 190 -3.12 18.50 3.96
N VAL A 191 -4.01 19.02 3.12
CA VAL A 191 -3.66 20.02 2.11
C VAL A 191 -4.10 21.41 2.54
N ALA A 192 -5.36 21.58 2.95
CA ALA A 192 -5.90 22.88 3.35
C ALA A 192 -5.38 23.34 4.73
N GLN A 193 -5.34 22.44 5.72
CA GLN A 193 -4.88 22.75 7.09
C GLN A 193 -3.35 22.85 7.26
N GLY A 194 -2.55 22.49 6.25
CA GLY A 194 -1.09 22.61 6.30
C GLY A 194 -0.58 24.04 6.54
N ASN A 195 -1.46 25.05 6.45
CA ASN A 195 -1.17 26.47 6.64
C ASN A 195 -1.45 27.01 8.06
N THR A 196 -2.17 26.31 8.94
CA THR A 196 -2.65 26.88 10.22
C THR A 196 -1.77 26.59 11.44
N VAL A 197 -0.68 25.84 11.28
CA VAL A 197 0.29 25.56 12.35
C VAL A 197 1.60 26.26 12.03
N GLN A 198 1.58 27.58 12.16
CA GLN A 198 2.75 28.47 12.30
C GLN A 198 2.48 29.41 13.47
#